data_AF-A0A8J3IH36-F1
#
_entry.id   AF-A0A8J3IH36-F1
#
_cell.length_a   1.000
_cell.length_b   1.000
_cell.length_c   1.000
_cell.angle_alpha   90.00
_cell.angle_beta   90.00
_cell.angle_gamma   90.00
#
_symmetry.space_group_name_H-M   'P 1'
#
loop_
_entity.id
_entity.type
_entity.pdbx_description
1 polymer ?
#
loop_
_entity_poly.entity_id
_entity_poly.type
_entity_poly.pdbx_seq_one_letter_code
_entity_poly.pdbx_strand_id
1 'polypeptide(L)'
;MQQVRQRELPEQMSWARALIFAVGFFFLSAILIGQLPGYIHLQLTASSLEGLEQGCFALAAVGLGGFVIVQVIVLLFDPKPVIPPAILTVLGIPLSLIGLALCIWATATGCAPNQTTCNQYFPTAHSNWASLLNGKVLWFQPNALDFVTLGLTILAIGVAMIFYSQLAIREQRNPDRRDLGTTPAIRWMIVIAVFLLIVFMLLYTLFDPQGLGNAIAPGHPFLGLKIVNLVWGLILGASVFLTLGAFALRLHYLMRPVRKRTMSALYAIGALGLAQIGAVFLLIWAFVYPLIYWMHTWTFIGLNDYLTVCAKKSDIPASCTFSPQAGYIVTAIITMNFFVLLAGAIWAWKSNRSLVVVGSVVTTAAIAAVTFLAHTAPDKILVAMMLCAGMLLLAVIWTSVSRREFAVVGENNLGCLGQWLVLGTCLFIYLAAFAFFSFPVWPPETEQNIPFVAGLAIGPPAAGAEATATLPQADAMIMFVLLGVLAAIQFFFLTRNRYKV
;
A
#
# COMPACT_ATOMS: atom_id res chain seq x y z
N MET A 1 -11.02 43.28 32.12
CA MET A 1 -10.60 42.75 30.82
C MET A 1 -9.16 42.27 30.94
N GLN A 2 -8.93 40.98 31.20
CA GLN A 2 -7.60 40.39 31.11
C GLN A 2 -7.37 39.98 29.65
N GLN A 3 -6.54 40.72 28.93
CA GLN A 3 -5.91 40.22 27.71
C GLN A 3 -5.05 39.03 28.11
N VAL A 4 -5.56 37.83 27.87
CA VAL A 4 -4.73 36.62 27.84
C VAL A 4 -3.75 36.83 26.69
N ARG A 5 -2.55 37.27 27.06
CA ARG A 5 -1.38 37.30 26.19
C ARG A 5 -1.20 35.87 25.67
N GLN A 6 -1.63 35.60 24.44
CA GLN A 6 -1.09 34.51 23.63
C GLN A 6 0.40 34.84 23.44
N ARG A 7 1.20 34.59 24.48
CA ARG A 7 2.62 34.37 24.29
C ARG A 7 2.68 33.13 23.43
N GLU A 8 3.06 33.34 22.18
CA GLU A 8 3.81 32.36 21.41
C GLU A 8 5.01 31.93 22.27
N LEU A 9 4.77 31.03 23.23
CA LEU A 9 5.82 30.14 23.67
C LEU A 9 6.23 29.43 22.38
N PRO A 10 7.52 29.43 22.00
CA PRO A 10 7.94 28.48 20.99
C PRO A 10 7.44 27.13 21.49
N GLU A 11 6.51 26.51 20.75
CA GLU A 11 6.14 25.13 21.04
C GLU A 11 7.46 24.38 20.95
N GLN A 12 8.10 24.11 22.09
CA GLN A 12 9.19 23.17 22.16
C GLN A 12 8.58 21.89 21.63
N MET A 13 8.95 21.55 20.40
CA MET A 13 8.48 20.35 19.76
C MET A 13 8.89 19.22 20.70
N SER A 14 7.92 18.57 21.34
CA SER A 14 8.22 17.48 22.26
C SER A 14 9.15 16.49 21.57
N TRP A 15 10.14 15.97 22.27
CA TRP A 15 11.12 15.08 21.64
C TRP A 15 10.48 13.84 21.03
N ALA A 16 9.28 13.45 21.48
CA ALA A 16 8.52 12.40 20.83
C ALA A 16 7.60 12.88 19.69
N ARG A 17 7.23 14.17 19.60
CA ARG A 17 6.86 14.76 18.29
C ARG A 17 8.05 14.64 17.35
N ALA A 18 9.28 14.98 17.77
CA ALA A 18 10.46 14.84 16.92
C ALA A 18 10.82 13.38 16.59
N LEU A 19 10.58 12.42 17.49
CA LEU A 19 10.79 10.98 17.25
C LEU A 19 9.75 10.40 16.31
N ILE A 20 8.51 10.86 16.42
CA ILE A 20 7.46 10.50 15.48
C ILE A 20 7.74 11.20 14.15
N PHE A 21 8.06 12.49 14.11
CA PHE A 21 8.50 13.07 12.84
C PHE A 21 9.72 12.36 12.27
N ALA A 22 10.77 12.11 13.04
CA ALA A 22 11.94 11.36 12.62
C ALA A 22 11.59 9.96 12.15
N VAL A 23 10.91 9.10 12.91
CA VAL A 23 10.60 7.73 12.49
C VAL A 23 9.73 7.72 11.22
N GLY A 24 8.68 8.54 11.10
CA GLY A 24 7.83 8.58 9.90
C GLY A 24 8.54 9.18 8.68
N PHE A 25 9.35 10.22 8.92
CA PHE A 25 10.17 10.90 7.91
C PHE A 25 11.37 10.06 7.50
N PHE A 26 11.91 9.23 8.38
CA PHE A 26 13.03 8.33 8.17
C PHE A 26 12.56 7.02 7.55
N PHE A 27 11.36 6.50 7.86
CA PHE A 27 10.69 5.44 7.10
C PHE A 27 10.45 5.87 5.65
N LEU A 28 9.87 7.06 5.45
CA LEU A 28 9.70 7.65 4.13
C LEU A 28 11.06 7.83 3.44
N SER A 29 12.03 8.50 4.06
CA SER A 29 13.35 8.75 3.45
C SER A 29 14.13 7.46 3.17
N ALA A 30 14.05 6.45 4.04
CA ALA A 30 14.73 5.17 3.87
C ALA A 30 14.16 4.35 2.72
N ILE A 31 12.84 4.26 2.64
CA ILE A 31 12.14 3.62 1.52
C ILE A 31 12.46 4.39 0.23
N LEU A 32 12.38 5.73 0.26
CA LEU A 32 12.49 6.62 -0.91
C LEU A 32 13.90 6.82 -1.45
N ILE A 33 14.94 6.65 -0.62
CA ILE A 33 16.34 6.90 -1.03
C ILE A 33 17.10 5.59 -1.27
N GLY A 34 16.80 4.51 -0.55
CA GLY A 34 17.57 3.26 -0.63
C GLY A 34 16.98 2.19 -1.54
N GLN A 35 15.71 1.84 -1.36
CA GLN A 35 15.11 0.65 -1.98
C GLN A 35 14.16 0.96 -3.13
N LEU A 36 13.31 1.98 -2.99
CA LEU A 36 12.27 2.30 -3.97
C LEU A 36 12.87 2.82 -5.31
N PRO A 37 13.96 3.62 -5.32
CA PRO A 37 14.65 4.01 -6.57
C PRO A 37 15.24 2.83 -7.35
N GLY A 38 15.92 1.91 -6.65
CA GLY A 38 16.46 0.69 -7.25
C GLY A 38 15.34 -0.24 -7.72
N TYR A 39 14.29 -0.38 -6.92
CA TYR A 39 13.10 -1.14 -7.28
C TYR A 39 12.36 -0.58 -8.50
N ILE A 40 12.13 0.74 -8.57
CA ILE A 40 11.50 1.38 -9.73
C ILE A 40 12.34 1.15 -10.97
N HIS A 41 13.66 1.33 -10.87
CA HIS A 41 14.57 1.09 -11.98
C HIS A 41 14.42 -0.35 -12.47
N LEU A 42 14.51 -1.33 -11.57
CA LEU A 42 14.40 -2.76 -11.86
C LEU A 42 13.03 -3.14 -12.46
N GLN A 43 11.94 -2.65 -11.89
CA GLN A 43 10.60 -2.93 -12.38
C GLN A 43 10.34 -2.25 -13.72
N LEU A 44 10.84 -1.04 -13.95
CA LEU A 44 10.71 -0.40 -15.26
C LEU A 44 11.48 -1.19 -16.32
N THR A 45 12.73 -1.54 -16.08
CA THR A 45 13.54 -2.30 -17.05
C THR A 45 13.05 -3.72 -17.27
N ALA A 46 12.43 -4.34 -16.25
CA ALA A 46 11.85 -5.68 -16.33
C ALA A 46 10.39 -5.68 -16.82
N SER A 47 9.69 -4.55 -16.76
CA SER A 47 8.28 -4.45 -17.18
C SER A 47 8.15 -4.25 -18.68
N SER A 48 7.21 -4.98 -19.27
CA SER A 48 6.67 -4.65 -20.57
C SER A 48 5.80 -3.41 -20.48
N LEU A 49 5.60 -2.72 -21.61
CA LEU A 49 4.62 -1.64 -21.69
C LEU A 49 3.21 -2.12 -21.29
N GLU A 50 2.87 -3.39 -21.54
CA GLU A 50 1.64 -4.04 -21.05
C GLU A 50 1.57 -4.08 -19.52
N GLY A 51 2.65 -4.48 -18.85
CA GLY A 51 2.70 -4.51 -17.38
C GLY A 51 2.59 -3.12 -16.75
N LEU A 52 3.15 -2.10 -17.39
CA LEU A 52 2.98 -0.71 -16.94
C LEU A 52 1.52 -0.26 -17.13
N GLU A 53 0.87 -0.63 -18.24
CA GLU A 53 -0.55 -0.33 -18.51
C GLU A 53 -1.47 -0.92 -17.43
N GLN A 54 -1.31 -2.20 -17.11
CA GLN A 54 -2.00 -2.87 -16.02
C GLN A 54 -1.76 -2.16 -14.68
N GLY A 55 -0.50 -1.79 -14.39
CA GLY A 55 -0.13 -1.07 -13.16
C GLY A 55 -0.80 0.30 -13.05
N CYS A 56 -0.87 1.06 -14.15
CA CYS A 56 -1.55 2.35 -14.17
C CYS A 56 -3.07 2.22 -14.05
N PHE A 57 -3.69 1.19 -14.62
CA PHE A 57 -5.11 0.91 -14.37
C PHE A 57 -5.39 0.52 -12.92
N ALA A 58 -4.50 -0.26 -12.29
CA ALA A 58 -4.59 -0.56 -10.86
C ALA A 58 -4.47 0.73 -10.02
N LEU A 59 -3.49 1.60 -10.34
CA LEU A 59 -3.32 2.91 -9.70
C LEU A 59 -4.53 3.82 -9.89
N ALA A 60 -5.13 3.82 -11.08
CA ALA A 60 -6.35 4.55 -11.38
C ALA A 60 -7.53 4.04 -10.54
N ALA A 61 -7.69 2.72 -10.43
CA ALA A 61 -8.72 2.10 -9.61
C ALA A 61 -8.54 2.47 -8.12
N VAL A 62 -7.31 2.44 -7.59
CA VAL A 62 -7.02 2.84 -6.21
C VAL A 62 -7.30 4.33 -5.99
N GLY A 63 -6.87 5.20 -6.91
CA GLY A 63 -7.09 6.64 -6.82
C GLY A 63 -8.58 7.01 -6.85
N LEU A 64 -9.31 6.51 -7.85
CA LEU A 64 -10.74 6.78 -7.99
C LEU A 64 -11.57 6.12 -6.87
N GLY A 65 -11.25 4.88 -6.49
CA GLY A 65 -11.91 4.19 -5.38
C GLY A 65 -11.65 4.89 -4.04
N GLY A 66 -10.41 5.30 -3.79
CA GLY A 66 -10.05 6.10 -2.62
C GLY A 66 -10.79 7.44 -2.57
N PHE A 67 -10.94 8.11 -3.71
CA PHE A 67 -11.77 9.33 -3.81
C PHE A 67 -13.23 9.07 -3.44
N VAL A 68 -13.85 8.00 -3.95
CA VAL A 68 -15.24 7.65 -3.60
C VAL A 68 -15.37 7.41 -2.09
N ILE A 69 -14.43 6.69 -1.47
CA ILE A 69 -14.41 6.46 -0.02
C ILE A 69 -14.27 7.79 0.74
N VAL A 70 -13.39 8.69 0.30
CA VAL A 70 -13.26 10.03 0.89
C VAL A 70 -14.57 10.80 0.78
N GLN A 71 -15.25 10.75 -0.37
CA GLN A 71 -16.52 11.44 -0.54
C GLN A 71 -17.62 10.88 0.35
N VAL A 72 -17.67 9.56 0.53
CA VAL A 72 -18.58 8.92 1.51
C VAL A 72 -18.34 9.47 2.91
N ILE A 73 -17.07 9.58 3.34
CA ILE A 73 -16.72 10.15 4.65
C ILE A 73 -17.16 11.61 4.74
N VAL A 74 -16.87 12.44 3.74
CA VAL A 74 -17.25 13.86 3.72
C VAL A 74 -18.77 14.00 3.75
N LEU A 75 -19.52 13.31 2.89
CA LEU A 75 -20.98 13.42 2.80
C LEU A 75 -21.71 13.00 4.10
N LEU A 76 -21.14 12.04 4.84
CA LEU A 76 -21.68 11.55 6.12
C LEU A 76 -21.30 12.40 7.32
N PHE A 77 -20.06 12.92 7.33
CA PHE A 77 -19.46 13.51 8.51
C PHE A 77 -19.15 15.00 8.37
N ASP A 78 -19.50 15.68 7.28
CA ASP A 78 -19.44 17.15 7.23
C ASP A 78 -20.36 17.76 8.31
N PRO A 79 -20.13 19.01 8.79
CA PRO A 79 -20.99 19.65 9.79
C PRO A 79 -22.46 19.75 9.37
N LYS A 80 -22.75 19.64 8.07
CA LYS A 80 -24.09 19.48 7.51
C LYS A 80 -24.09 18.22 6.63
N PRO A 81 -24.46 17.04 7.17
CA PRO A 81 -24.51 15.82 6.36
C PRO A 81 -25.52 16.01 5.22
N VAL A 82 -25.08 15.71 4.00
CA VAL A 82 -25.88 15.93 2.79
C VAL A 82 -26.79 14.73 2.53
N ILE A 83 -26.33 13.52 2.88
CA ILE A 83 -27.00 12.26 2.56
C ILE A 83 -27.32 11.46 3.84
N PRO A 84 -28.57 10.98 4.00
CA PRO A 84 -28.91 10.06 5.08
C PRO A 84 -28.03 8.79 5.05
N PRO A 85 -27.46 8.35 6.18
CA PRO A 85 -26.56 7.19 6.20
C PRO A 85 -27.19 5.89 5.69
N ALA A 86 -28.51 5.71 5.86
CA ALA A 86 -29.22 4.53 5.39
C ALA A 86 -29.08 4.31 3.86
N ILE A 87 -29.07 5.39 3.07
CA ILE A 87 -28.93 5.32 1.61
C ILE A 87 -27.56 4.73 1.25
N LEU A 88 -26.50 5.15 1.94
CA LEU A 88 -25.15 4.66 1.70
C LEU A 88 -24.98 3.19 2.13
N THR A 89 -25.68 2.74 3.17
CA THR A 89 -25.73 1.30 3.49
C THR A 89 -26.42 0.51 2.38
N VAL A 90 -27.57 0.98 1.90
CA VAL A 90 -28.38 0.32 0.86
C VAL A 90 -27.61 0.26 -0.47
N LEU A 91 -26.82 1.27 -0.79
CA LEU A 91 -25.92 1.27 -1.97
C LEU A 91 -24.65 0.43 -1.74
N GLY A 92 -24.12 0.40 -0.51
CA GLY A 92 -22.90 -0.33 -0.18
C GLY A 92 -23.07 -1.85 -0.28
N ILE A 93 -24.24 -2.39 0.08
CA ILE A 93 -24.56 -3.83 -0.03
C ILE A 93 -24.41 -4.35 -1.47
N PRO A 94 -25.14 -3.83 -2.48
CA PRO A 94 -25.02 -4.31 -3.84
C PRO A 94 -23.61 -4.09 -4.40
N LEU A 95 -22.95 -2.98 -4.09
CA LEU A 95 -21.55 -2.77 -4.50
C LEU A 95 -20.62 -3.85 -3.92
N SER A 96 -20.75 -4.17 -2.62
CA SER A 96 -19.94 -5.23 -2.01
C SER A 96 -20.21 -6.61 -2.63
N LEU A 97 -21.47 -6.93 -2.92
CA LEU A 97 -21.85 -8.20 -3.55
C LEU A 97 -21.38 -8.28 -5.01
N ILE A 98 -21.49 -7.20 -5.78
CA ILE A 98 -21.01 -7.13 -7.16
C ILE A 98 -19.49 -7.25 -7.20
N GLY A 99 -18.76 -6.54 -6.33
CA GLY A 99 -17.31 -6.64 -6.24
C GLY A 99 -16.85 -8.06 -5.90
N LEU A 100 -17.48 -8.70 -4.90
CA LEU A 100 -17.19 -10.09 -4.55
C LEU A 100 -17.52 -11.07 -5.69
N ALA A 101 -18.69 -10.91 -6.32
CA ALA A 101 -19.11 -11.74 -7.43
C ALA A 101 -18.15 -11.61 -8.63
N LEU A 102 -17.68 -10.41 -8.92
CA LEU A 102 -16.70 -10.16 -9.98
C LEU A 102 -15.36 -10.86 -9.66
N CYS A 103 -14.85 -10.77 -8.44
CA CYS A 103 -13.64 -11.48 -8.03
C CYS A 103 -13.78 -13.01 -8.16
N ILE A 104 -14.90 -13.57 -7.69
CA ILE A 104 -15.17 -15.01 -7.79
C ILE A 104 -15.27 -15.43 -9.24
N TRP A 105 -16.04 -14.69 -10.06
CA TRP A 105 -16.18 -14.98 -11.47
C TRP A 105 -14.84 -14.93 -12.20
N ALA A 106 -14.04 -13.89 -11.99
CA ALA A 106 -12.74 -13.70 -12.62
C ALA A 106 -11.74 -14.84 -12.27
N THR A 107 -11.81 -15.36 -11.04
CA THR A 107 -10.87 -16.39 -10.54
C THR A 107 -11.35 -17.83 -10.71
N ALA A 108 -12.66 -18.07 -10.80
CA ALA A 108 -13.27 -19.40 -10.82
C ALA A 108 -13.78 -19.84 -12.20
N THR A 109 -13.98 -18.91 -13.15
CA THR A 109 -14.54 -19.22 -14.48
C THR A 109 -13.55 -18.94 -15.59
N GLY A 110 -13.64 -19.70 -16.70
CA GLY A 110 -12.77 -19.51 -17.87
C GLY A 110 -11.36 -20.10 -17.75
N CYS A 111 -11.10 -20.93 -16.73
CA CYS A 111 -9.81 -21.61 -16.59
C CYS A 111 -9.71 -22.78 -17.58
N ALA A 112 -8.69 -22.80 -18.42
CA ALA A 112 -8.37 -23.91 -19.33
C ALA A 112 -6.95 -24.42 -19.06
N PRO A 113 -6.58 -25.66 -19.47
CA PRO A 113 -5.22 -26.19 -19.26
C PRO A 113 -4.11 -25.28 -19.82
N ASN A 114 -4.41 -24.52 -20.88
CA ASN A 114 -3.50 -23.58 -21.52
C ASN A 114 -3.70 -22.12 -21.07
N GLN A 115 -4.68 -21.85 -20.20
CA GLN A 115 -5.01 -20.50 -19.70
C GLN A 115 -5.13 -20.55 -18.17
N THR A 116 -4.00 -20.35 -17.51
CA THR A 116 -3.85 -20.41 -16.05
C THR A 116 -4.41 -19.19 -15.32
N THR A 117 -4.68 -18.10 -16.05
CA THR A 117 -5.21 -16.83 -15.54
C THR A 117 -6.74 -16.74 -15.58
N CYS A 118 -7.43 -17.79 -16.03
CA CYS A 118 -8.90 -17.83 -16.09
C CYS A 118 -9.46 -16.58 -16.82
N ASN A 119 -10.62 -16.05 -16.38
CA ASN A 119 -11.20 -14.80 -16.89
C ASN A 119 -10.66 -13.53 -16.18
N GLN A 120 -9.49 -13.58 -15.55
CA GLN A 120 -8.96 -12.45 -14.78
C GLN A 120 -8.68 -11.20 -15.62
N TYR A 121 -8.21 -11.38 -16.86
CA TYR A 121 -7.70 -10.29 -17.68
C TYR A 121 -8.58 -10.00 -18.90
N PHE A 122 -8.71 -8.72 -19.25
CA PHE A 122 -9.47 -8.23 -20.40
C PHE A 122 -8.83 -6.95 -20.98
N PRO A 123 -8.96 -6.65 -22.28
CA PRO A 123 -9.49 -7.47 -23.36
C PRO A 123 -8.61 -8.69 -23.67
N THR A 124 -9.17 -9.77 -24.20
CA THR A 124 -8.34 -10.87 -24.74
C THR A 124 -7.82 -10.51 -26.13
N ALA A 125 -6.78 -11.19 -26.62
CA ALA A 125 -6.22 -10.97 -27.96
C ALA A 125 -7.25 -11.11 -29.11
N HIS A 126 -8.41 -11.73 -28.85
CA HIS A 126 -9.50 -11.93 -29.80
C HIS A 126 -10.72 -11.03 -29.55
N SER A 127 -10.68 -10.18 -28.52
CA SER A 127 -11.79 -9.29 -28.16
C SER A 127 -11.88 -8.12 -29.15
N ASN A 128 -13.00 -8.04 -29.87
CA ASN A 128 -13.20 -7.05 -30.93
C ASN A 128 -14.54 -6.31 -30.70
N TRP A 129 -14.50 -5.01 -30.37
CA TRP A 129 -15.69 -4.24 -29.97
C TRP A 129 -16.29 -3.38 -31.09
N ALA A 130 -15.52 -2.98 -32.10
CA ALA A 130 -16.01 -2.20 -33.23
C ALA A 130 -15.20 -2.48 -34.50
N SER A 131 -15.80 -3.19 -35.46
CA SER A 131 -15.18 -3.53 -36.75
C SER A 131 -14.86 -2.31 -37.63
N LEU A 132 -15.53 -1.18 -37.40
CA LEU A 132 -15.39 0.07 -38.18
C LEU A 132 -14.15 0.91 -37.85
N LEU A 133 -13.46 0.65 -36.73
CA LEU A 133 -12.23 1.35 -36.30
C LEU A 133 -10.98 0.45 -36.35
N ASN A 134 -11.00 -0.58 -37.19
CA ASN A 134 -9.92 -1.59 -37.29
C ASN A 134 -9.72 -2.42 -36.01
N GLY A 135 -10.79 -2.58 -35.21
CA GLY A 135 -11.03 -3.74 -34.35
C GLY A 135 -10.18 -3.94 -33.10
N LYS A 136 -9.25 -3.03 -32.77
CA LYS A 136 -8.59 -3.05 -31.46
C LYS A 136 -9.34 -2.12 -30.51
N VAL A 137 -9.76 -2.65 -29.35
CA VAL A 137 -10.40 -1.88 -28.28
C VAL A 137 -9.51 -0.67 -27.96
N LEU A 138 -9.93 0.56 -28.27
CA LEU A 138 -9.38 1.81 -27.70
C LEU A 138 -7.88 1.78 -27.34
N TRP A 139 -6.96 1.43 -28.26
CA TRP A 139 -5.51 1.33 -27.97
C TRP A 139 -5.10 0.51 -26.73
N PHE A 140 -6.01 -0.27 -26.11
CA PHE A 140 -5.74 -1.08 -24.94
C PHE A 140 -5.07 -2.40 -25.36
N GLN A 141 -4.01 -2.77 -24.65
CA GLN A 141 -3.35 -4.05 -24.85
C GLN A 141 -4.28 -5.22 -24.48
N PRO A 142 -4.07 -6.42 -25.07
CA PRO A 142 -4.55 -7.64 -24.47
C PRO A 142 -4.13 -7.68 -22.99
N ASN A 143 -5.01 -8.17 -22.13
CA ASN A 143 -4.85 -8.25 -20.68
C ASN A 143 -4.69 -6.91 -19.92
N ALA A 144 -4.94 -5.76 -20.52
CA ALA A 144 -4.72 -4.45 -19.89
C ALA A 144 -5.49 -4.24 -18.56
N LEU A 145 -6.70 -4.81 -18.43
CA LEU A 145 -7.55 -4.69 -17.25
C LEU A 145 -7.55 -6.00 -16.45
N ASP A 146 -7.21 -5.88 -15.17
CA ASP A 146 -7.39 -6.94 -14.18
C ASP A 146 -8.76 -6.80 -13.49
N PHE A 147 -9.66 -7.74 -13.76
CA PHE A 147 -10.99 -7.78 -13.16
C PHE A 147 -10.98 -8.12 -11.67
N VAL A 148 -9.95 -8.80 -11.16
CA VAL A 148 -9.78 -9.04 -9.72
C VAL A 148 -9.46 -7.72 -9.02
N THR A 149 -8.56 -6.91 -9.59
CA THR A 149 -8.25 -5.58 -9.05
C THR A 149 -9.48 -4.66 -9.06
N LEU A 150 -10.24 -4.66 -10.15
CA LEU A 150 -11.50 -3.90 -10.22
C LEU A 150 -12.53 -4.42 -9.22
N GLY A 151 -12.72 -5.74 -9.12
CA GLY A 151 -13.64 -6.37 -8.17
C GLY A 151 -13.30 -6.06 -6.71
N LEU A 152 -12.01 -6.16 -6.34
CA LEU A 152 -11.52 -5.81 -5.00
C LEU A 152 -11.69 -4.34 -4.69
N THR A 153 -11.49 -3.45 -5.66
CA THR A 153 -11.72 -2.01 -5.51
C THR A 153 -13.20 -1.71 -5.24
N ILE A 154 -14.10 -2.29 -6.04
CA ILE A 154 -15.56 -2.14 -5.87
C ILE A 154 -16.01 -2.72 -4.54
N LEU A 155 -15.49 -3.89 -4.16
CA LEU A 155 -15.74 -4.53 -2.87
C LEU A 155 -15.31 -3.62 -1.71
N ALA A 156 -14.10 -3.05 -1.77
CA ALA A 156 -13.57 -2.15 -0.74
C ALA A 156 -14.44 -0.89 -0.59
N ILE A 157 -14.90 -0.30 -1.70
CA ILE A 157 -15.83 0.84 -1.68
C ILE A 157 -17.15 0.44 -0.99
N GLY A 158 -17.75 -0.69 -1.39
CA GLY A 158 -19.02 -1.16 -0.81
C GLY A 158 -18.92 -1.43 0.69
N VAL A 159 -17.85 -2.12 1.12
CA VAL A 159 -17.57 -2.37 2.54
C VAL A 159 -17.32 -1.07 3.31
N ALA A 160 -16.56 -0.13 2.75
CA ALA A 160 -16.33 1.18 3.36
C ALA A 160 -17.63 1.98 3.52
N MET A 161 -18.51 1.95 2.52
CA MET A 161 -19.82 2.59 2.58
C MET A 161 -20.67 2.06 3.73
N ILE A 162 -20.79 0.73 3.85
CA ILE A 162 -21.51 0.07 4.95
C ILE A 162 -20.86 0.43 6.29
N PHE A 163 -19.53 0.38 6.38
CA PHE A 163 -18.81 0.63 7.61
C PHE A 163 -19.01 2.07 8.11
N TYR A 164 -18.76 3.07 7.27
CA TYR A 164 -18.88 4.48 7.63
C TYR A 164 -20.34 4.90 7.85
N SER A 165 -21.30 4.33 7.11
CA SER A 165 -22.72 4.61 7.32
C SER A 165 -23.21 4.09 8.67
N GLN A 166 -22.84 2.86 9.05
CA GLN A 166 -23.19 2.30 10.36
C GLN A 166 -22.54 3.09 11.50
N LEU A 167 -21.31 3.56 11.29
CA LEU A 167 -20.63 4.44 12.23
C LEU A 167 -21.38 5.77 12.41
N ALA A 168 -21.85 6.38 11.31
CA ALA A 168 -22.65 7.61 11.35
C ALA A 168 -24.02 7.42 12.05
N ILE A 169 -24.72 6.30 11.82
CA ILE A 169 -25.98 5.98 12.51
C ILE A 169 -25.77 5.86 14.02
N ARG A 170 -24.68 5.19 14.44
CA ARG A 170 -24.33 5.06 15.85
C ARG A 170 -23.99 6.39 16.49
N GLU A 171 -23.29 7.28 15.78
CA GLU A 171 -22.99 8.64 16.25
C GLU A 171 -24.26 9.48 16.44
N GLN A 172 -25.25 9.35 15.55
CA GLN A 172 -26.54 10.04 15.69
C GLN A 172 -27.31 9.58 16.94
N ARG A 173 -27.21 8.30 17.30
CA ARG A 173 -27.89 7.73 18.48
C ARG A 173 -27.17 8.04 19.80
N ASN A 174 -25.85 8.11 19.79
CA ASN A 174 -25.05 8.45 20.96
C ASN A 174 -24.03 9.55 20.63
N PRO A 175 -24.37 10.83 20.84
CA PRO A 175 -23.54 11.95 20.44
C PRO A 175 -22.36 12.19 21.38
N ASP A 176 -21.97 11.22 22.22
CA ASP A 176 -20.85 11.38 23.16
C ASP A 176 -19.58 11.81 22.42
N ARG A 177 -19.14 13.06 22.66
CA ARG A 177 -18.02 13.71 21.95
C ARG A 177 -16.67 13.40 22.58
N ARG A 178 -16.63 12.53 23.58
CA ARG A 178 -15.38 12.13 24.24
C ARG A 178 -14.46 11.46 23.24
N ASP A 179 -13.26 12.00 23.14
CA ASP A 179 -12.18 11.32 22.42
C ASP A 179 -11.60 10.24 23.33
N LEU A 180 -12.06 9.00 23.19
CA LEU A 180 -11.78 7.89 24.12
C LEU A 180 -10.35 7.32 24.04
N GLY A 181 -9.49 7.80 23.13
CA GLY A 181 -8.17 7.19 22.97
C GLY A 181 -8.18 6.08 21.94
N THR A 182 -7.38 5.06 22.21
CA THR A 182 -7.51 3.75 21.58
C THR A 182 -8.62 2.99 22.32
N THR A 183 -9.76 2.78 21.68
CA THR A 183 -10.84 1.97 22.28
C THR A 183 -10.37 0.52 22.45
N PRO A 184 -10.95 -0.25 23.40
CA PRO A 184 -10.63 -1.67 23.55
C PRO A 184 -10.78 -2.45 22.24
N ALA A 185 -11.77 -2.11 21.41
CA ALA A 185 -11.96 -2.69 20.10
C ALA A 185 -10.75 -2.47 19.18
N ILE A 186 -10.26 -1.21 19.06
CA ILE A 186 -9.06 -0.89 18.26
C ILE A 186 -7.86 -1.70 18.75
N ARG A 187 -7.66 -1.81 20.07
CA ARG A 187 -6.55 -2.58 20.64
C ARG A 187 -6.63 -4.06 20.26
N TRP A 188 -7.79 -4.69 20.42
CA TRP A 188 -7.96 -6.10 20.06
C TRP A 188 -7.80 -6.35 18.57
N MET A 189 -8.32 -5.47 17.70
CA MET A 189 -8.11 -5.60 16.26
C MET A 189 -6.62 -5.52 15.90
N ILE A 190 -5.85 -4.61 16.50
CA ILE A 190 -4.41 -4.52 16.29
C ILE A 190 -3.70 -5.77 16.80
N VAL A 191 -4.00 -6.23 18.03
CA VAL A 191 -3.35 -7.41 18.62
C VAL A 191 -3.59 -8.66 17.76
N ILE A 192 -4.83 -8.89 17.35
CA ILE A 192 -5.18 -10.04 16.51
C ILE A 192 -4.49 -9.92 15.14
N ALA A 193 -4.50 -8.75 14.53
CA ALA A 193 -3.85 -8.56 13.23
C ALA A 193 -2.33 -8.76 13.27
N VAL A 194 -1.65 -8.24 14.29
CA VAL A 194 -0.22 -8.46 14.52
C VAL A 194 0.05 -9.94 14.71
N PHE A 195 -0.76 -10.63 15.51
CA PHE A 195 -0.61 -12.07 15.73
C PHE A 195 -0.77 -12.86 14.43
N LEU A 196 -1.80 -12.58 13.63
CA LEU A 196 -2.01 -13.24 12.34
C LEU A 196 -0.87 -12.97 11.35
N LEU A 197 -0.32 -11.74 11.33
CA LEU A 197 0.82 -11.41 10.48
C LEU A 197 2.08 -12.17 10.90
N ILE A 198 2.36 -12.25 12.20
CA ILE A 198 3.51 -13.02 12.73
C ILE A 198 3.36 -14.51 12.40
N VAL A 199 2.16 -15.07 12.60
CA VAL A 199 1.87 -16.47 12.26
C VAL A 199 2.12 -16.72 10.77
N PHE A 200 1.62 -15.83 9.89
CA PHE A 200 1.89 -15.95 8.46
C PHE A 200 3.39 -15.88 8.16
N MET A 201 4.13 -14.91 8.71
CA MET A 201 5.57 -14.76 8.45
C MET A 201 6.36 -15.99 8.88
N LEU A 202 6.01 -16.59 10.02
CA LEU A 202 6.62 -17.84 10.48
C LEU A 202 6.30 -19.00 9.52
N LEU A 203 5.03 -19.17 9.12
CA LEU A 203 4.62 -20.21 8.17
C LEU A 203 5.31 -20.05 6.82
N TYR A 204 5.38 -18.83 6.29
CA TYR A 204 6.04 -18.50 5.02
C TYR A 204 7.56 -18.73 5.08
N THR A 205 8.19 -18.51 6.23
CA THR A 205 9.62 -18.81 6.42
C THR A 205 9.88 -20.33 6.46
N LEU A 206 8.99 -21.09 7.12
CA LEU A 206 9.14 -22.53 7.29
C LEU A 206 8.76 -23.33 6.03
N PHE A 207 7.74 -22.90 5.31
CA PHE A 207 7.16 -23.65 4.20
C PHE A 207 7.13 -22.78 2.94
N ASP A 208 7.73 -23.26 1.85
CA ASP A 208 7.55 -22.63 0.54
C ASP A 208 6.13 -22.93 0.00
N PRO A 209 5.36 -21.93 -0.52
CA PRO A 209 4.02 -22.17 -1.02
C PRO A 209 3.93 -23.21 -2.14
N GLN A 210 4.93 -23.24 -3.04
CA GLN A 210 4.95 -24.17 -4.16
C GLN A 210 5.37 -25.56 -3.71
N GLY A 211 6.36 -25.64 -2.81
CA GLY A 211 6.79 -26.89 -2.19
C GLY A 211 5.69 -27.55 -1.37
N LEU A 212 5.00 -26.79 -0.52
CA LEU A 212 3.87 -27.25 0.27
C LEU A 212 2.68 -27.66 -0.62
N GLY A 213 2.40 -26.89 -1.68
CA GLY A 213 1.37 -27.23 -2.65
C GLY A 213 1.62 -28.59 -3.32
N ASN A 214 2.87 -28.86 -3.73
CA ASN A 214 3.26 -30.14 -4.32
C ASN A 214 3.18 -31.30 -3.29
N ALA A 215 3.50 -31.04 -2.02
CA ALA A 215 3.38 -32.04 -0.95
C ALA A 215 1.91 -32.40 -0.63
N ILE A 216 1.00 -31.42 -0.69
CA ILE A 216 -0.44 -31.63 -0.41
C ILE A 216 -1.14 -32.39 -1.55
N ALA A 217 -0.82 -32.06 -2.80
CA ALA A 217 -1.46 -32.65 -3.98
C ALA A 217 -0.40 -33.13 -4.99
N PRO A 218 0.30 -34.25 -4.72
CA PRO A 218 1.31 -34.79 -5.62
C PRO A 218 0.70 -35.12 -6.97
N GLY A 219 1.29 -34.59 -8.06
CA GLY A 219 0.79 -34.75 -9.43
C GLY A 219 -0.23 -33.69 -9.89
N HIS A 220 -0.72 -32.84 -8.99
CA HIS A 220 -1.59 -31.70 -9.31
C HIS A 220 -1.06 -30.39 -8.69
N PRO A 221 0.12 -29.90 -9.14
CA PRO A 221 0.83 -28.79 -8.49
C PRO A 221 0.00 -27.49 -8.41
N PHE A 222 -0.87 -27.25 -9.39
CA PHE A 222 -1.75 -26.08 -9.41
C PHE A 222 -2.88 -26.13 -8.38
N LEU A 223 -3.44 -27.32 -8.10
CA LEU A 223 -4.53 -27.46 -7.14
C LEU A 223 -4.00 -27.30 -5.71
N GLY A 224 -2.86 -27.93 -5.40
CA GLY A 224 -2.20 -27.79 -4.11
C GLY A 224 -1.80 -26.34 -3.82
N LEU A 225 -1.19 -25.64 -4.78
CA LEU A 225 -0.84 -24.23 -4.62
C LEU A 225 -2.07 -23.32 -4.41
N LYS A 226 -3.18 -23.58 -5.12
CA LYS A 226 -4.44 -22.84 -4.91
C LYS A 226 -4.98 -23.00 -3.50
N ILE A 227 -4.92 -24.20 -2.92
CA ILE A 227 -5.36 -24.44 -1.53
C ILE A 227 -4.48 -23.69 -0.54
N VAL A 228 -3.14 -23.76 -0.70
CA VAL A 228 -2.20 -23.03 0.16
C VAL A 228 -2.44 -21.52 0.09
N ASN A 229 -2.55 -20.97 -1.12
CA ASN A 229 -2.82 -19.56 -1.34
C ASN A 229 -4.17 -19.12 -0.75
N LEU A 230 -5.20 -19.98 -0.81
CA LEU A 230 -6.50 -19.69 -0.20
C LEU A 230 -6.39 -19.63 1.33
N VAL A 231 -5.80 -20.65 1.96
CA VAL A 231 -5.70 -20.73 3.43
C VAL A 231 -4.84 -19.59 3.97
N TRP A 232 -3.66 -19.37 3.37
CA TRP A 232 -2.75 -18.31 3.82
C TRP A 232 -3.29 -16.92 3.46
N GLY A 233 -3.97 -16.81 2.31
CA GLY A 233 -4.69 -15.61 1.91
C GLY A 233 -5.85 -15.25 2.86
N LEU A 234 -6.55 -16.23 3.45
CA LEU A 234 -7.56 -15.96 4.48
C LEU A 234 -6.95 -15.41 5.77
N ILE A 235 -5.81 -15.97 6.21
CA ILE A 235 -5.07 -15.49 7.40
C ILE A 235 -4.62 -14.04 7.18
N LEU A 236 -3.96 -13.77 6.06
CA LEU A 236 -3.51 -12.42 5.73
C LEU A 236 -4.66 -11.47 5.44
N GLY A 237 -5.71 -11.93 4.76
CA GLY A 237 -6.90 -11.15 4.45
C GLY A 237 -7.63 -10.70 5.71
N ALA A 238 -7.73 -11.58 6.72
CA ALA A 238 -8.23 -11.22 8.04
C ALA A 238 -7.34 -10.18 8.73
N SER A 239 -6.01 -10.31 8.62
CA SER A 239 -5.08 -9.30 9.15
C SER A 239 -5.25 -7.93 8.46
N VAL A 240 -5.30 -7.88 7.12
CA VAL A 240 -5.57 -6.65 6.35
C VAL A 240 -6.93 -6.05 6.73
N PHE A 241 -7.98 -6.86 6.85
CA PHE A 241 -9.31 -6.38 7.21
C PHE A 241 -9.36 -5.78 8.61
N LEU A 242 -8.77 -6.45 9.61
CA LEU A 242 -8.71 -5.96 10.99
C LEU A 242 -7.88 -4.67 11.11
N THR A 243 -6.78 -4.57 10.36
CA THR A 243 -5.90 -3.39 10.37
C THR A 243 -6.54 -2.21 9.70
N LEU A 244 -7.21 -2.43 8.57
CA LEU A 244 -8.00 -1.41 7.87
C LEU A 244 -9.17 -0.93 8.74
N GLY A 245 -9.86 -1.84 9.44
CA GLY A 245 -10.91 -1.48 10.40
C GLY A 245 -10.38 -0.67 11.59
N ALA A 246 -9.25 -1.08 12.17
CA ALA A 246 -8.58 -0.34 13.24
C ALA A 246 -8.12 1.06 12.78
N PHE A 247 -7.58 1.15 11.57
CA PHE A 247 -7.19 2.39 10.91
C PHE A 247 -8.37 3.32 10.68
N ALA A 248 -9.46 2.82 10.09
CA ALA A 248 -10.65 3.60 9.80
C ALA A 248 -11.31 4.14 11.08
N LEU A 249 -11.46 3.31 12.11
CA LEU A 249 -11.96 3.75 13.42
C LEU A 249 -11.04 4.79 14.04
N ARG A 250 -9.73 4.59 13.97
CA ARG A 250 -8.76 5.52 14.52
C ARG A 250 -8.81 6.87 13.83
N LEU A 251 -8.83 6.87 12.50
CA LEU A 251 -8.94 8.06 11.68
C LEU A 251 -10.23 8.83 12.01
N HIS A 252 -11.36 8.11 12.14
CA HIS A 252 -12.63 8.73 12.53
C HIS A 252 -12.54 9.43 13.90
N TYR A 253 -12.02 8.76 14.95
CA TYR A 253 -11.88 9.39 16.27
C TYR A 253 -10.94 10.60 16.28
N LEU A 254 -9.88 10.60 15.46
CA LEU A 254 -8.99 11.74 15.32
C LEU A 254 -9.64 12.94 14.62
N MET A 255 -10.44 12.68 13.59
CA MET A 255 -11.11 13.75 12.83
C MET A 255 -12.30 14.34 13.57
N ARG A 256 -12.96 13.57 14.45
CA ARG A 256 -14.22 13.96 15.09
C ARG A 256 -14.16 15.27 15.92
N PRO A 257 -13.16 15.52 16.79
CA PRO A 257 -13.10 16.76 17.58
C PRO A 257 -12.72 17.99 16.76
N VAL A 258 -12.00 17.81 15.66
CA VAL A 258 -11.47 18.87 14.80
C VAL A 258 -12.09 18.88 13.41
N ARG A 259 -13.28 18.28 13.26
CA ARG A 259 -14.00 18.04 12.01
C ARG A 259 -14.03 19.25 11.07
N LYS A 260 -14.36 20.44 11.59
CA LYS A 260 -14.38 21.69 10.81
C LYS A 260 -13.03 22.06 10.17
N ARG A 261 -11.91 21.63 10.77
CA ARG A 261 -10.54 21.91 10.29
C ARG A 261 -9.95 20.78 9.44
N THR A 262 -10.47 19.56 9.54
CA THR A 262 -9.95 18.38 8.82
C THR A 262 -10.75 18.04 7.57
N MET A 263 -12.05 18.35 7.51
CA MET A 263 -12.91 17.96 6.38
C MET A 263 -12.53 18.65 5.07
N SER A 264 -12.16 19.93 5.10
CA SER A 264 -11.70 20.63 3.90
C SER A 264 -10.39 20.06 3.35
N ALA A 265 -9.45 19.71 4.24
CA ALA A 265 -8.20 19.06 3.86
C ALA A 265 -8.46 17.66 3.29
N LEU A 266 -9.35 16.87 3.92
CA LEU A 266 -9.74 15.55 3.44
C LEU A 266 -10.38 15.64 2.05
N TYR A 267 -11.28 16.60 1.83
CA TYR A 267 -11.86 16.87 0.51
C TYR A 267 -10.79 17.29 -0.52
N ALA A 268 -9.88 18.20 -0.16
CA ALA A 268 -8.81 18.64 -1.05
C ALA A 268 -7.91 17.46 -1.46
N ILE A 269 -7.50 16.61 -0.52
CA ILE A 269 -6.65 15.44 -0.81
C ILE A 269 -7.41 14.40 -1.64
N GLY A 270 -8.70 14.19 -1.37
CA GLY A 270 -9.54 13.30 -2.16
C GLY A 270 -9.75 13.80 -3.59
N ALA A 271 -10.23 15.03 -3.74
CA ALA A 271 -10.62 15.58 -5.04
C ALA A 271 -9.44 16.08 -5.87
N LEU A 272 -8.49 16.80 -5.26
CA LEU A 272 -7.31 17.34 -5.97
C LEU A 272 -6.15 16.35 -5.99
N GLY A 273 -6.06 15.43 -5.02
CA GLY A 273 -5.05 14.38 -5.01
C GLY A 273 -5.53 13.13 -5.73
N LEU A 274 -6.31 12.31 -5.03
CA LEU A 274 -6.65 10.95 -5.46
C LEU A 274 -7.45 10.90 -6.78
N ALA A 275 -8.44 11.79 -6.96
CA ALA A 275 -9.25 11.79 -8.19
C ALA A 275 -8.45 12.27 -9.40
N GLN A 276 -7.63 13.32 -9.26
CA GLN A 276 -6.79 13.81 -10.35
C GLN A 276 -5.72 12.80 -10.73
N ILE A 277 -5.00 12.26 -9.75
CA ILE A 277 -3.98 11.23 -9.98
C ILE A 277 -4.61 9.99 -10.60
N GLY A 278 -5.78 9.56 -10.11
CA GLY A 278 -6.51 8.43 -10.68
C GLY A 278 -6.95 8.66 -12.12
N ALA A 279 -7.45 9.86 -12.45
CA ALA A 279 -7.82 10.23 -13.81
C ALA A 279 -6.60 10.33 -14.75
N VAL A 280 -5.48 10.87 -14.26
CA VAL A 280 -4.22 10.93 -15.02
C VAL A 280 -3.77 9.52 -15.36
N PHE A 281 -3.69 8.59 -14.38
CA PHE A 281 -3.27 7.21 -14.65
C PHE A 281 -4.24 6.44 -15.56
N LEU A 282 -5.52 6.79 -15.55
CA LEU A 282 -6.51 6.21 -16.46
C LEU A 282 -6.29 6.66 -17.91
N LEU A 283 -5.90 7.93 -18.12
CA LEU A 283 -5.86 8.56 -19.44
C LEU A 283 -4.45 8.66 -20.05
N ILE A 284 -3.39 8.52 -19.25
CA ILE A 284 -2.01 8.77 -19.67
C ILE A 284 -1.60 7.93 -20.90
N TRP A 285 -2.15 6.73 -21.04
CA TRP A 285 -1.90 5.80 -22.15
C TRP A 285 -2.33 6.30 -23.51
N ALA A 286 -3.42 7.08 -23.55
CA ALA A 286 -3.89 7.72 -24.78
C ALA A 286 -2.87 8.72 -25.34
N PHE A 287 -1.92 9.20 -24.50
CA PHE A 287 -0.86 10.12 -24.91
C PHE A 287 0.50 9.41 -25.05
N VAL A 288 0.82 8.48 -24.14
CA VAL A 288 2.11 7.79 -24.09
C VAL A 288 2.31 6.90 -25.32
N TYR A 289 1.30 6.13 -25.74
CA TYR A 289 1.47 5.21 -26.88
C TYR A 289 1.66 5.92 -28.23
N PRO A 290 0.88 6.95 -28.60
CA PRO A 290 1.16 7.73 -29.80
C PRO A 290 2.54 8.39 -29.76
N LEU A 291 2.97 8.87 -28.59
CA LEU A 291 4.26 9.53 -28.42
C LEU A 291 5.43 8.55 -28.60
N ILE A 292 5.35 7.36 -28.00
CA ILE A 292 6.34 6.29 -28.19
C ILE A 292 6.40 5.87 -29.66
N TYR A 293 5.24 5.66 -30.31
CA TYR A 293 5.18 5.33 -31.73
C TYR A 293 5.86 6.39 -32.60
N TRP A 294 5.58 7.67 -32.33
CA TRP A 294 6.21 8.78 -33.03
C TRP A 294 7.72 8.85 -32.79
N MET A 295 8.19 8.66 -31.56
CA MET A 295 9.62 8.65 -31.25
C MET A 295 10.38 7.52 -31.97
N HIS A 296 9.75 6.36 -32.18
CA HIS A 296 10.36 5.28 -32.95
C HIS A 296 10.53 5.60 -34.45
N THR A 297 9.83 6.62 -34.96
CA THR A 297 10.06 7.12 -36.33
C THR A 297 11.31 8.01 -36.46
N TRP A 298 11.90 8.43 -35.34
CA TRP A 298 13.06 9.32 -35.31
C TRP A 298 14.37 8.55 -35.53
N THR A 299 14.63 8.17 -36.77
CA THR A 299 15.87 7.49 -37.18
C THR A 299 17.09 8.42 -37.22
N PHE A 300 16.88 9.74 -37.27
CA PHE A 300 17.95 10.73 -37.52
C PHE A 300 18.83 11.08 -36.29
N ILE A 301 18.38 10.82 -35.05
CA ILE A 301 19.11 11.27 -33.82
C ILE A 301 19.60 10.07 -32.97
N GLY A 302 19.49 8.82 -33.45
CA GLY A 302 19.89 7.65 -32.65
C GLY A 302 19.10 7.44 -31.34
N LEU A 303 18.06 8.24 -31.10
CA LEU A 303 17.16 8.17 -29.93
C LEU A 303 16.13 7.04 -30.01
N ASN A 304 16.16 6.25 -31.08
CA ASN A 304 15.10 5.30 -31.42
C ASN A 304 14.90 4.22 -30.34
N ASP A 305 15.96 3.84 -29.62
CA ASP A 305 15.90 2.87 -28.52
C ASP A 305 16.27 3.50 -27.15
N TYR A 306 16.25 4.84 -27.06
CA TYR A 306 16.70 5.58 -25.88
C TYR A 306 15.71 5.52 -24.69
N LEU A 307 14.41 5.37 -24.96
CA LEU A 307 13.39 5.25 -23.92
C LEU A 307 12.80 3.83 -23.85
N THR A 308 12.52 3.23 -25.00
CA THR A 308 11.90 1.91 -25.12
C THR A 308 12.68 1.05 -26.10
N VAL A 309 12.81 -0.23 -25.80
CA VAL A 309 13.46 -1.23 -26.66
C VAL A 309 12.37 -2.20 -27.13
N CYS A 310 12.21 -2.35 -28.45
CA CYS A 310 11.17 -3.19 -29.03
C CYS A 310 11.75 -4.32 -29.87
N ALA A 311 11.25 -5.54 -29.68
CA ALA A 311 11.59 -6.67 -30.54
C ALA A 311 11.04 -6.48 -31.97
N LYS A 312 9.88 -5.82 -32.13
CA LYS A 312 9.31 -5.42 -33.43
C LYS A 312 8.70 -4.02 -33.37
N LYS A 313 9.27 -3.06 -34.10
CA LYS A 313 8.81 -1.66 -34.09
C LYS A 313 7.37 -1.45 -34.60
N SER A 314 6.83 -2.41 -35.36
CA SER A 314 5.43 -2.40 -35.81
C SER A 314 4.43 -2.85 -34.73
N ASP A 315 4.90 -3.51 -33.68
CA ASP A 315 4.08 -4.13 -32.64
C ASP A 315 4.27 -3.41 -31.29
N ILE A 316 4.08 -2.08 -31.29
CA ILE A 316 3.99 -1.27 -30.07
C ILE A 316 2.54 -1.34 -29.57
N PRO A 317 2.27 -1.53 -28.26
CA PRO A 317 3.22 -1.76 -27.15
C PRO A 317 3.70 -3.21 -26.91
N ALA A 318 3.12 -4.21 -27.58
CA ALA A 318 3.24 -5.64 -27.21
C ALA A 318 4.66 -6.22 -27.26
N SER A 319 5.54 -5.65 -28.07
CA SER A 319 6.92 -6.14 -28.24
C SER A 319 7.97 -5.28 -27.53
N CYS A 320 7.54 -4.31 -26.72
CA CYS A 320 8.40 -3.25 -26.20
C CYS A 320 8.53 -3.27 -24.67
N THR A 321 9.75 -3.03 -24.20
CA THR A 321 10.12 -2.86 -22.79
C THR A 321 10.81 -1.50 -22.60
N PHE A 322 10.97 -1.05 -21.35
CA PHE A 322 11.75 0.16 -21.09
C PHE A 322 13.25 -0.09 -21.18
N SER A 323 13.96 0.88 -21.72
CA SER A 323 15.42 0.93 -21.66
C SER A 323 15.91 1.22 -20.23
N PRO A 324 17.16 0.86 -19.89
CA PRO A 324 17.80 1.27 -18.64
C PRO A 324 17.82 2.78 -18.43
N GLN A 325 18.00 3.56 -19.51
CA GLN A 325 18.02 5.01 -19.49
C GLN A 325 16.66 5.59 -19.07
N ALA A 326 15.56 5.05 -19.58
CA ALA A 326 14.22 5.40 -19.11
C ALA A 326 14.03 5.08 -17.63
N GLY A 327 14.51 3.90 -17.19
CA GLY A 327 14.52 3.53 -15.77
C GLY A 327 15.20 4.58 -14.89
N TYR A 328 16.41 5.03 -15.25
CA TYR A 328 17.12 6.07 -14.50
C TYR A 328 16.39 7.42 -14.47
N ILE A 329 15.82 7.86 -15.59
CA ILE A 329 15.10 9.14 -15.68
C ILE A 329 13.86 9.11 -14.78
N VAL A 330 13.06 8.05 -14.86
CA VAL A 330 11.84 7.93 -14.06
C VAL A 330 12.17 7.82 -12.58
N THR A 331 13.20 7.04 -12.23
CA THR A 331 13.69 6.97 -10.86
C THR A 331 14.09 8.35 -10.32
N ALA A 332 14.87 9.13 -11.08
CA ALA A 332 15.27 10.48 -10.68
C ALA A 332 14.07 11.43 -10.50
N ILE A 333 13.10 11.38 -11.42
CA ILE A 333 11.86 12.17 -11.31
C ILE A 333 11.10 11.80 -10.05
N ILE A 334 10.93 10.51 -9.77
CA ILE A 334 10.18 10.04 -8.60
C ILE A 334 10.89 10.45 -7.31
N THR A 335 12.19 10.19 -7.19
CA THR A 335 12.99 10.58 -6.01
C THR A 335 12.92 12.09 -5.77
N MET A 336 13.03 12.91 -6.83
CA MET A 336 12.95 14.36 -6.71
C MET A 336 11.54 14.82 -6.27
N ASN A 337 10.47 14.28 -6.85
CA ASN A 337 9.10 14.63 -6.46
C ASN A 337 8.83 14.30 -4.99
N PHE A 338 9.29 13.13 -4.54
CA PHE A 338 9.17 12.75 -3.14
C PHE A 338 9.97 13.67 -2.21
N PHE A 339 11.18 14.08 -2.61
CA PHE A 339 11.97 15.06 -1.87
C PHE A 339 11.28 16.43 -1.79
N VAL A 340 10.66 16.90 -2.89
CA VAL A 340 9.91 18.16 -2.92
C VAL A 340 8.67 18.08 -2.04
N LEU A 341 7.91 16.97 -2.10
CA LEU A 341 6.76 16.74 -1.22
C LEU A 341 7.16 16.75 0.26
N LEU A 342 8.33 16.17 0.57
CA LEU A 342 8.90 16.15 1.91
C LEU A 342 9.25 17.55 2.41
N ALA A 343 9.96 18.34 1.60
CA ALA A 343 10.29 19.72 1.92
C ALA A 343 9.02 20.59 2.06
N GLY A 344 8.04 20.39 1.18
CA GLY A 344 6.72 21.03 1.25
C GLY A 344 5.96 20.68 2.53
N ALA A 345 6.02 19.43 2.98
CA ALA A 345 5.39 18.98 4.22
C ALA A 345 6.03 19.64 5.46
N ILE A 346 7.37 19.80 5.49
CA ILE A 346 8.06 20.53 6.57
C ILE A 346 7.62 22.00 6.57
N TRP A 347 7.61 22.63 5.41
CA TRP A 347 7.24 24.04 5.28
C TRP A 347 5.78 24.28 5.70
N ALA A 348 4.85 23.44 5.24
CA ALA A 348 3.43 23.53 5.56
C ALA A 348 3.09 23.08 6.99
N TRP A 349 4.02 22.47 7.72
CA TRP A 349 3.77 21.93 9.07
C TRP A 349 3.32 23.00 10.06
N LYS A 350 3.99 24.17 10.04
CA LYS A 350 3.72 25.27 10.98
C LYS A 350 2.36 25.93 10.71
N SER A 351 2.00 26.09 9.44
CA SER A 351 0.81 26.85 9.01
C SER A 351 -0.43 25.97 8.82
N ASN A 352 -0.27 24.75 8.29
CA ASN A 352 -1.34 23.86 7.84
C ASN A 352 -1.16 22.42 8.36
N ARG A 353 -0.88 22.27 9.65
CA ARG A 353 -0.62 20.99 10.33
C ARG A 353 -1.65 19.90 10.05
N SER A 354 -2.95 20.24 10.04
CA SER A 354 -4.03 19.27 9.78
C SER A 354 -3.97 18.71 8.36
N LEU A 355 -3.60 19.52 7.37
CA LEU A 355 -3.47 19.10 5.99
C LEU A 355 -2.30 18.13 5.80
N VAL A 356 -1.16 18.40 6.43
CA VAL A 356 -0.01 17.48 6.40
C VAL A 356 -0.37 16.14 7.04
N VAL A 357 -1.01 16.14 8.21
CA VAL A 357 -1.40 14.89 8.90
C VAL A 357 -2.42 14.09 8.09
N VAL A 358 -3.49 14.72 7.60
CA VAL A 358 -4.50 14.02 6.78
C VAL A 358 -3.88 13.53 5.46
N GLY A 359 -3.01 14.33 4.85
CA GLY A 359 -2.28 13.99 3.63
C GLY A 359 -1.41 12.75 3.80
N SER A 360 -0.56 12.72 4.83
CA SER A 360 0.27 11.54 5.13
C SER A 360 -0.57 10.30 5.34
N VAL A 361 -1.66 10.40 6.13
CA VAL A 361 -2.51 9.26 6.45
C VAL A 361 -3.23 8.69 5.22
N VAL A 362 -3.82 9.56 4.40
CA VAL A 362 -4.48 9.14 3.14
C VAL A 362 -3.46 8.57 2.16
N THR A 363 -2.27 9.15 2.07
CA THR A 363 -1.20 8.66 1.19
C THR A 363 -0.71 7.28 1.63
N THR A 364 -0.50 7.04 2.92
CA THR A 364 -0.13 5.70 3.42
C THR A 364 -1.21 4.67 3.12
N ALA A 365 -2.49 5.02 3.29
CA ALA A 365 -3.60 4.15 2.94
C ALA A 365 -3.66 3.84 1.43
N ALA A 366 -3.43 4.85 0.59
CA ALA A 366 -3.36 4.69 -0.86
C ALA A 366 -2.19 3.80 -1.26
N ILE A 367 -0.98 4.03 -0.72
CA ILE A 367 0.20 3.19 -0.98
C ILE A 367 -0.07 1.73 -0.56
N ALA A 368 -0.63 1.51 0.64
CA ALA A 368 -0.98 0.17 1.09
C ALA A 368 -1.99 -0.53 0.16
N ALA A 369 -3.01 0.20 -0.30
CA ALA A 369 -3.99 -0.31 -1.24
C ALA A 369 -3.36 -0.62 -2.61
N VAL A 370 -2.47 0.24 -3.13
CA VAL A 370 -1.74 -0.03 -4.38
C VAL A 370 -0.87 -1.27 -4.24
N THR A 371 -0.12 -1.42 -3.14
CA THR A 371 0.72 -2.60 -2.93
C THR A 371 -0.09 -3.89 -2.90
N PHE A 372 -1.33 -3.85 -2.41
CA PHE A 372 -2.23 -5.00 -2.46
C PHE A 372 -2.83 -5.24 -3.86
N LEU A 373 -3.21 -4.18 -4.58
CA LEU A 373 -4.02 -4.25 -5.80
C LEU A 373 -3.21 -4.28 -7.11
N ALA A 374 -1.94 -3.86 -7.09
CA ALA A 374 -1.09 -3.74 -8.26
C ALA A 374 0.00 -4.84 -8.28
N HIS A 375 -0.41 -6.11 -8.09
CA HIS A 375 0.49 -7.25 -8.28
C HIS A 375 0.37 -7.78 -9.71
N THR A 376 1.45 -7.79 -10.47
CA THR A 376 1.46 -8.24 -11.88
C THR A 376 1.53 -9.76 -12.03
N ALA A 377 1.75 -10.50 -10.93
CA ALA A 377 1.88 -11.95 -10.96
C ALA A 377 1.12 -12.63 -9.80
N PRO A 378 0.37 -13.72 -10.08
CA PRO A 378 -0.49 -14.38 -9.08
C PRO A 378 0.28 -15.09 -7.95
N ASP A 379 1.57 -15.37 -8.15
CA ASP A 379 2.47 -15.94 -7.12
C ASP A 379 2.92 -14.90 -6.08
N LYS A 380 2.75 -13.60 -6.37
CA LYS A 380 3.19 -12.50 -5.48
C LYS A 380 2.09 -11.95 -4.57
N ILE A 381 0.85 -12.45 -4.68
CA ILE A 381 -0.31 -11.95 -3.92
C ILE A 381 -0.11 -12.05 -2.40
N LEU A 382 0.43 -13.17 -1.90
CA LEU A 382 0.64 -13.35 -0.46
C LEU A 382 1.65 -12.34 0.09
N VAL A 383 2.70 -12.06 -0.68
CA VAL A 383 3.71 -11.08 -0.28
C VAL A 383 3.14 -9.66 -0.34
N ALA A 384 2.36 -9.33 -1.37
CA ALA A 384 1.63 -8.07 -1.49
C ALA A 384 0.68 -7.83 -0.30
N MET A 385 -0.07 -8.86 0.12
CA MET A 385 -0.96 -8.80 1.28
C MET A 385 -0.20 -8.60 2.59
N MET A 386 0.94 -9.27 2.77
CA MET A 386 1.82 -9.09 3.92
C MET A 386 2.33 -7.66 4.01
N LEU A 387 2.84 -7.08 2.92
CA LEU A 387 3.32 -5.70 2.87
C LEU A 387 2.20 -4.69 3.16
N CYS A 388 1.01 -4.89 2.59
CA CYS A 388 -0.17 -4.08 2.87
C CYS A 388 -0.53 -4.11 4.36
N ALA A 389 -0.64 -5.31 4.96
CA ALA A 389 -0.93 -5.47 6.39
C ALA A 389 0.12 -4.79 7.27
N GLY A 390 1.42 -4.95 6.94
CA GLY A 390 2.53 -4.31 7.65
C GLY A 390 2.45 -2.79 7.62
N MET A 391 2.23 -2.20 6.44
CA MET A 391 2.09 -0.75 6.29
C MET A 391 0.88 -0.19 7.06
N LEU A 392 -0.28 -0.85 6.97
CA LEU A 392 -1.48 -0.44 7.71
C LEU A 392 -1.27 -0.56 9.22
N LEU A 393 -0.66 -1.65 9.72
CA LEU A 393 -0.32 -1.81 11.14
C LEU A 393 0.56 -0.68 11.64
N LEU A 394 1.63 -0.39 10.92
CA LEU A 394 2.54 0.70 11.27
C LEU A 394 1.80 2.03 11.30
N ALA A 395 0.96 2.33 10.29
CA ALA A 395 0.15 3.54 10.26
C ALA A 395 -0.82 3.65 11.45
N VAL A 396 -1.43 2.55 11.88
CA VAL A 396 -2.33 2.51 13.04
C VAL A 396 -1.58 2.69 14.36
N ILE A 397 -0.47 1.98 14.55
CA ILE A 397 0.38 2.11 15.73
C ILE A 397 0.87 3.55 15.83
N TRP A 398 1.32 4.10 14.70
CA TRP A 398 1.79 5.47 14.59
C TRP A 398 0.76 6.52 15.01
N THR A 399 -0.42 6.47 14.42
CA THR A 399 -1.52 7.37 14.73
C THR A 399 -2.05 7.15 16.16
N SER A 400 -1.80 5.97 16.74
CA SER A 400 -2.15 5.66 18.14
C SER A 400 -1.15 6.27 19.13
N VAL A 401 0.15 6.12 18.90
CA VAL A 401 1.22 6.64 19.76
C VAL A 401 1.30 8.17 19.69
N SER A 402 1.19 8.75 18.50
CA SER A 402 1.30 10.20 18.28
C SER A 402 0.26 11.05 18.99
N ARG A 403 -0.91 10.50 19.35
CA ARG A 403 -1.98 11.26 20.01
C ARG A 403 -1.64 11.69 21.44
N ARG A 404 -0.86 10.90 22.18
CA ARG A 404 -0.43 11.29 23.54
C ARG A 404 0.56 12.46 23.51
N GLU A 405 1.20 12.72 22.37
CA GLU A 405 2.10 13.85 22.13
C GLU A 405 1.38 15.18 21.80
N PHE A 406 0.08 15.12 21.50
CA PHE A 406 -0.76 16.32 21.39
C PHE A 406 -1.38 16.73 22.74
N ALA A 407 -1.26 15.89 23.77
CA ALA A 407 -1.65 16.25 25.13
C ALA A 407 -0.55 17.09 25.78
N VAL A 408 -0.92 18.22 26.38
CA VAL A 408 -0.04 19.16 27.08
C VAL A 408 0.39 18.57 28.42
N VAL A 409 1.10 17.45 28.41
CA VAL A 409 1.68 16.89 29.64
C VAL A 409 3.10 17.42 29.76
N GLY A 410 3.44 18.00 30.91
CA GLY A 410 4.77 18.53 31.19
C GLY A 410 5.83 17.45 30.98
N GLU A 411 6.69 17.66 30.00
CA GLU A 411 7.73 16.71 29.65
C GLU A 411 8.98 16.99 30.45
N ASN A 412 9.52 15.96 31.08
CA ASN A 412 10.89 16.02 31.57
C ASN A 412 11.83 15.94 30.37
N ASN A 413 12.80 16.86 30.30
CA ASN A 413 13.86 16.80 29.31
C ASN A 413 14.59 15.46 29.45
N LEU A 414 14.52 14.64 28.41
CA LEU A 414 15.35 13.46 28.25
C LEU A 414 16.80 13.97 28.12
N GLY A 415 17.63 13.80 29.16
CA GLY A 415 19.06 14.13 29.10
C GLY A 415 19.78 13.36 27.98
N CYS A 416 21.10 13.54 27.85
CA CYS A 416 21.90 12.94 26.76
C CYS A 416 21.66 11.42 26.57
N LEU A 417 21.52 10.64 27.65
CA LEU A 417 21.21 9.20 27.59
C LEU A 417 19.85 8.91 26.93
N GLY A 418 18.85 9.75 27.20
CA GLY A 418 17.54 9.63 26.57
C GLY A 418 17.58 9.93 25.08
N GLN A 419 18.42 10.88 24.64
CA GLN A 419 18.63 11.19 23.23
C GLN A 419 19.26 10.01 22.46
N TRP A 420 20.24 9.31 23.06
CA TRP A 420 20.85 8.12 22.48
C TRP A 420 19.87 6.93 22.42
N LEU A 421 19.03 6.73 23.45
CA LEU A 421 17.97 5.72 23.43
C LEU A 421 16.94 5.99 22.33
N VAL A 422 16.61 7.25 22.10
CA VAL A 422 15.72 7.66 21.00
C VAL A 422 16.34 7.35 19.64
N LEU A 423 17.59 7.77 19.40
CA LEU A 423 18.30 7.48 18.16
C LEU A 423 18.41 5.96 17.91
N GLY A 424 18.77 5.19 18.95
CA GLY A 424 18.83 3.73 18.90
C GLY A 424 17.48 3.09 18.54
N THR A 425 16.39 3.59 19.11
CA THR A 425 15.04 3.03 18.83
C THR A 425 14.65 3.30 17.39
N CYS A 426 14.94 4.50 16.88
CA CYS A 426 14.70 4.85 15.48
C CYS A 426 15.52 3.97 14.54
N LEU A 427 16.80 3.74 14.87
CA LEU A 427 17.70 2.90 14.07
C LEU A 427 17.26 1.43 14.06
N PHE A 428 16.84 0.87 15.19
CA PHE A 428 16.36 -0.52 15.24
C PHE A 428 15.05 -0.70 14.48
N ILE A 429 14.12 0.25 14.60
CA ILE A 429 12.90 0.25 13.80
C ILE A 429 13.22 0.34 12.30
N TYR A 430 14.20 1.17 11.92
CA TYR A 430 14.69 1.26 10.54
C TYR A 430 15.24 -0.08 10.04
N LEU A 431 16.19 -0.68 10.77
CA LEU A 431 16.80 -1.94 10.33
C LEU A 431 15.75 -3.07 10.28
N ALA A 432 14.80 -3.10 11.23
CA ALA A 432 13.69 -4.07 11.21
C ALA A 432 12.82 -3.88 9.95
N ALA A 433 12.53 -2.63 9.57
CA ALA A 433 11.80 -2.34 8.35
C ALA A 433 12.55 -2.85 7.10
N PHE A 434 13.87 -2.63 7.02
CA PHE A 434 14.69 -3.16 5.92
C PHE A 434 14.55 -4.68 5.79
N ALA A 435 14.58 -5.37 6.93
CA ALA A 435 14.41 -6.81 6.97
C ALA A 435 12.98 -7.25 6.61
N PHE A 436 11.95 -6.47 6.96
CA PHE A 436 10.56 -6.74 6.55
C PHE A 436 10.33 -6.56 5.04
N PHE A 437 10.94 -5.54 4.43
CA PHE A 437 10.81 -5.28 3.00
C PHE A 437 11.72 -6.17 2.13
N SER A 438 12.62 -6.97 2.71
CA SER A 438 13.44 -7.95 1.99
C SER A 438 12.79 -9.34 1.84
N PHE A 439 11.66 -9.61 2.50
CA PHE A 439 10.88 -10.84 2.31
C PHE A 439 10.43 -11.10 0.86
N PRO A 440 9.94 -10.11 0.08
CA PRO A 440 9.75 -10.31 -1.36
C PRO A 440 11.09 -10.65 -2.03
N VAL A 441 11.24 -11.90 -2.47
CA VAL A 441 12.32 -12.29 -3.38
C VAL A 441 11.99 -11.72 -4.75
N TRP A 442 12.67 -10.63 -5.08
CA TRP A 442 12.59 -9.98 -6.38
C TRP A 442 13.45 -10.76 -7.39
N PRO A 443 12.99 -10.97 -8.64
CA PRO A 443 13.78 -11.62 -9.69
C PRO A 443 15.17 -10.99 -9.85
N PRO A 444 16.18 -11.76 -10.30
CA PRO A 444 17.52 -11.66 -9.76
C PRO A 444 18.44 -10.85 -10.66
N GLU A 445 18.80 -9.63 -10.29
CA GLU A 445 20.05 -9.00 -10.79
C GLU A 445 20.82 -8.19 -9.73
N THR A 446 20.22 -7.86 -8.58
CA THR A 446 20.94 -7.31 -7.43
C THR A 446 20.79 -8.24 -6.23
N GLU A 447 21.91 -8.69 -5.66
CA GLU A 447 21.91 -9.44 -4.40
C GLU A 447 21.12 -8.65 -3.35
N GLN A 448 20.15 -9.31 -2.71
CA GLN A 448 19.42 -8.70 -1.61
C GLN A 448 20.41 -8.41 -0.47
N ASN A 449 20.40 -7.18 0.06
CA ASN A 449 21.24 -6.81 1.22
C ASN A 449 21.02 -7.72 2.44
N ILE A 450 19.81 -8.27 2.59
CA ILE A 450 19.48 -9.32 3.56
C ILE A 450 18.71 -10.40 2.80
N PRO A 451 19.32 -11.56 2.55
CA PRO A 451 18.70 -12.59 1.73
C PRO A 451 17.49 -13.23 2.43
N PHE A 452 16.49 -13.59 1.63
CA PHE A 452 15.38 -14.41 2.07
C PHE A 452 15.01 -15.43 0.99
N VAL A 453 14.90 -16.70 1.36
CA VAL A 453 14.36 -17.77 0.52
C VAL A 453 13.49 -18.64 1.43
N ALA A 454 12.19 -18.70 1.12
CA ALA A 454 11.21 -19.46 1.89
C ALA A 454 11.52 -20.96 1.90
N GLY A 455 11.04 -21.66 2.94
CA GLY A 455 11.01 -23.12 2.94
C GLY A 455 12.13 -23.82 3.73
N LEU A 456 12.42 -23.37 4.95
CA LEU A 456 13.38 -24.06 5.84
C LEU A 456 13.00 -25.54 6.13
N ALA A 457 11.71 -25.84 6.22
CA ALA A 457 11.20 -27.19 6.48
C ALA A 457 10.72 -27.90 5.21
N ILE A 458 10.05 -27.18 4.30
CA ILE A 458 9.67 -27.66 2.97
C ILE A 458 10.14 -26.62 1.95
N GLY A 459 11.22 -26.95 1.26
CA GLY A 459 11.84 -26.07 0.26
C GLY A 459 11.05 -25.98 -1.06
N PRO A 460 11.41 -25.01 -1.92
CA PRO A 460 10.83 -24.90 -3.25
C PRO A 460 11.12 -26.16 -4.07
N PRO A 461 10.20 -26.54 -4.99
CA PRO A 461 10.41 -27.70 -5.86
C PRO A 461 11.65 -27.47 -6.75
N ALA A 462 12.47 -28.52 -6.94
CA ALA A 462 13.63 -28.45 -7.81
C ALA A 462 13.19 -28.12 -9.25
N ALA A 463 13.78 -27.08 -9.85
CA ALA A 463 13.47 -26.65 -11.22
C ALA A 463 14.14 -27.60 -12.25
N GLY A 464 13.63 -28.83 -12.37
CA GLY A 464 14.16 -29.83 -13.29
C GLY A 464 15.43 -30.55 -12.81
N ALA A 465 15.91 -31.49 -13.61
CA ALA A 465 16.99 -32.43 -13.24
C ALA A 465 18.39 -31.79 -13.10
N GLU A 466 18.58 -30.55 -13.58
CA GLU A 466 19.87 -29.86 -13.59
C GLU A 466 19.89 -28.54 -12.78
N ALA A 467 18.77 -28.08 -12.22
CA ALA A 467 18.78 -26.88 -11.41
C ALA A 467 19.25 -27.19 -9.98
N THR A 468 20.32 -26.52 -9.56
CA THR A 468 20.73 -26.48 -8.15
C THR A 468 19.57 -25.96 -7.30
N ALA A 469 19.10 -26.77 -6.35
CA ALA A 469 18.09 -26.37 -5.39
C ALA A 469 18.54 -25.08 -4.69
N THR A 470 17.75 -24.01 -4.80
CA THR A 470 18.00 -22.78 -4.04
C THR A 470 17.89 -23.09 -2.56
N LEU A 471 18.97 -22.91 -1.82
CA LEU A 471 18.98 -23.15 -0.37
C LEU A 471 18.06 -22.14 0.32
N PRO A 472 17.16 -22.58 1.22
CA PRO A 472 16.32 -21.67 1.99
C PRO A 472 17.17 -20.79 2.91
N GLN A 473 16.81 -19.51 3.02
CA GLN A 473 17.53 -18.47 3.76
C GLN A 473 16.52 -17.67 4.59
N ALA A 474 16.74 -17.57 5.89
CA ALA A 474 15.81 -16.94 6.82
C ALA A 474 16.35 -15.64 7.45
N ASP A 475 17.44 -15.10 6.91
CA ASP A 475 18.18 -13.99 7.49
C ASP A 475 17.31 -12.74 7.68
N ALA A 476 16.44 -12.45 6.71
CA ALA A 476 15.45 -11.37 6.81
C ALA A 476 14.48 -11.54 7.99
N MET A 477 13.99 -12.76 8.24
CA MET A 477 13.09 -13.04 9.36
C MET A 477 13.80 -12.92 10.70
N ILE A 478 15.02 -13.46 10.80
CA ILE A 478 15.83 -13.39 12.02
C ILE A 478 16.15 -11.92 12.35
N MET A 479 16.59 -11.14 11.36
CA MET A 479 16.86 -9.71 11.52
C MET A 479 15.61 -8.94 11.94
N PHE A 480 14.48 -9.17 11.28
CA PHE A 480 13.21 -8.51 11.63
C PHE A 480 12.82 -8.75 13.10
N VAL A 481 12.87 -10.01 13.56
CA VAL A 481 12.51 -10.37 14.94
C VAL A 481 13.49 -9.75 15.95
N LEU A 482 14.80 -9.90 15.73
CA LEU A 482 15.82 -9.39 16.65
C LEU A 482 15.73 -7.87 16.80
N LEU A 483 15.67 -7.16 15.67
CA LEU A 483 15.65 -5.70 15.66
C LEU A 483 14.32 -5.16 16.19
N GLY A 484 13.20 -5.82 15.88
CA GLY A 484 11.89 -5.49 16.43
C GLY A 484 11.82 -5.66 17.95
N VAL A 485 12.38 -6.74 18.50
CA VAL A 485 12.45 -6.99 19.96
C VAL A 485 13.34 -5.94 20.64
N LEU A 486 14.51 -5.63 20.07
CA LEU A 486 15.41 -4.61 20.60
C LEU A 486 14.74 -3.22 20.60
N ALA A 487 14.03 -2.86 19.53
CA ALA A 487 13.25 -1.64 19.45
C ALA A 487 12.16 -1.58 20.52
N ALA A 488 11.42 -2.68 20.74
CA ALA A 488 10.38 -2.76 21.75
C ALA A 488 10.92 -2.58 23.18
N ILE A 489 12.07 -3.21 23.47
CA ILE A 489 12.75 -3.08 24.76
C ILE A 489 13.19 -1.62 24.98
N GLN A 490 13.82 -0.97 24.00
CA GLN A 490 14.22 0.43 24.12
C GLN A 490 13.03 1.37 24.27
N PHE A 491 11.95 1.12 23.53
CA PHE A 491 10.71 1.88 23.66
C PHE A 491 10.07 1.73 25.05
N PHE A 492 10.11 0.54 25.64
CA PHE A 492 9.69 0.32 27.02
C PHE A 492 10.51 1.15 28.02
N PHE A 493 11.84 1.21 27.88
CA PHE A 493 12.68 2.04 28.73
C PHE A 493 12.41 3.55 28.53
N LEU A 494 12.20 4.00 27.29
CA LEU A 494 11.86 5.38 26.97
C LEU A 494 10.54 5.80 27.62
N THR A 495 9.49 4.98 27.49
CA THR A 495 8.19 5.25 28.10
C THR A 495 8.26 5.24 29.62
N ARG A 496 8.95 4.26 30.22
CA ARG A 496 9.16 4.17 31.67
C ARG A 496 9.91 5.39 32.22
N ASN A 497 10.98 5.84 31.57
CA ASN A 497 11.80 6.94 32.06
C ASN A 497 11.15 8.32 31.87
N ARG A 498 10.21 8.45 30.92
CA ARG A 498 9.50 9.70 30.63
C ARG A 498 8.21 9.88 31.45
N TYR A 499 7.51 8.80 31.76
CA TYR A 499 6.24 8.83 32.52
C TYR A 499 6.39 8.40 33.98
N LYS A 500 7.60 8.45 34.56
CA LYS A 500 7.75 8.45 36.01
C LYS A 500 7.11 9.74 36.56
N VAL A 501 5.83 9.65 36.88
CA VAL A 501 5.19 10.40 37.95
C VAL A 501 5.15 9.49 39.16
#